data_AF-A0A2T6CKX7-F1
#
_entry.id   AF-A0A2T6CKX7-F1
#
_cell.length_a   1.000
_cell.length_b   1.000
_cell.length_c   1.000
_cell.angle_alpha   90.00
_cell.angle_beta   90.00
_cell.angle_gamma   90.00
#
_symmetry.space_group_name_H-M   'P 1'
#
loop_
_entity.id
_entity.type
_entity.pdbx_description
1 polymer ?
#
loop_
_entity_poly.entity_id
_entity_poly.type
_entity_poly.pdbx_seq_one_letter_code
_entity_poly.pdbx_strand_id
1 'polypeptide(L)'
;MNDATSELLPRATLKQVLGGRARLVGARCDARLPRGLVSPVEARLRMGIPYGDLHGAEAAYLARRTLGSDLGVVARALLAAALAPSARAAAARRPFVVSAPLDNLSIMEAVQVVLAPPEAERARLVYFVHAHALNQARFNRTYADVLARADALLPDGIGIRLAARLLGVAMRDNVNGTDLFPILCREAAERGLPLVLIGGASGVAEACARRMRAEVPGLRVPLAVPGFFKDADEPAALAGRIHALGRALVLVGMGSPRQELWAWEHLRGCGGATVLTVGGLFDFYSGRVRRAPVFWRETGMEWAYRLLQEPRRLARRYLVGNPLFLALALEQRIRGPRVPPAEGRCGEATESRGIRDAAGRSE
;
A
#
# COMPACT_ATOMS: atom_id res chain seq x y z
N MET A 1 0.45 12.97 15.91
CA MET A 1 1.70 13.67 15.56
C MET A 1 2.80 12.63 15.68
N ASN A 2 3.42 12.24 14.57
CA ASN A 2 4.29 11.06 14.46
C ASN A 2 5.64 11.25 15.18
N ASP A 3 6.19 10.17 15.74
CA ASP A 3 7.56 10.13 16.33
C ASP A 3 8.66 10.61 15.37
N ALA A 4 8.47 10.52 14.06
CA ALA A 4 9.40 11.09 13.07
C ALA A 4 9.51 12.63 13.13
N THR A 5 8.57 13.33 13.79
CA THR A 5 8.68 14.78 14.03
C THR A 5 9.49 15.13 15.28
N SER A 6 9.77 14.17 16.16
CA SER A 6 10.59 14.38 17.36
C SER A 6 12.08 14.54 17.03
N GLU A 7 12.54 13.95 15.93
CA GLU A 7 13.92 14.07 15.41
C GLU A 7 14.14 15.31 14.53
N LEU A 8 13.08 16.08 14.22
CA LEU A 8 13.19 17.23 13.32
C LEU A 8 13.62 18.48 14.07
N LEU A 9 14.65 19.15 13.55
CA LEU A 9 15.10 20.43 14.10
C LEU A 9 14.06 21.55 13.91
N PRO A 10 14.07 22.59 14.76
CA PRO A 10 13.13 23.70 14.69
C PRO A 10 13.09 24.38 13.30
N ARG A 11 11.87 24.67 12.84
CA ARG A 11 11.62 25.40 11.60
C ARG A 11 12.16 26.83 11.69
N ALA A 12 12.89 27.25 10.68
CA ALA A 12 13.22 28.65 10.48
C ALA A 12 12.18 29.32 9.57
N THR A 13 11.78 30.54 9.92
CA THR A 13 10.79 31.37 9.20
C THR A 13 11.47 32.29 8.20
N LEU A 14 10.76 32.71 7.14
CA LEU A 14 11.27 33.66 6.14
C LEU A 14 11.82 34.95 6.76
N LYS A 15 11.22 35.42 7.86
CA LYS A 15 11.64 36.60 8.62
C LYS A 15 12.98 36.40 9.32
N GLN A 16 13.25 35.19 9.82
CA GLN A 16 14.56 34.85 10.41
C GLN A 16 15.65 34.72 9.34
N VAL A 17 15.28 34.31 8.12
CA VAL A 17 16.20 34.25 6.98
C VAL A 17 16.62 35.65 6.51
N LEU A 18 15.64 36.51 6.29
CA LEU A 18 15.87 37.88 5.85
C LEU A 18 16.57 38.73 6.93
N GLY A 19 16.36 38.41 8.20
CA GLY A 19 17.02 39.06 9.33
C GLY A 19 18.41 38.52 9.70
N GLY A 20 19.00 37.62 8.89
CA GLY A 20 20.35 37.08 9.10
C GLY A 20 20.52 36.12 10.30
N ARG A 21 19.46 35.92 11.09
CA ARG A 21 19.42 35.01 12.26
C ARG A 21 19.24 33.54 11.87
N ALA A 22 18.77 33.29 10.65
CA ALA A 22 18.77 32.01 9.98
C ALA A 22 19.23 32.23 8.53
N ARG A 23 19.60 31.17 7.83
CA ARG A 23 19.93 31.27 6.39
C ARG A 23 18.84 30.66 5.49
N LEU A 24 17.83 29.93 6.00
CA LEU A 24 16.85 29.13 5.22
C LEU A 24 15.48 28.85 5.88
N VAL A 25 14.51 28.29 5.12
CA VAL A 25 13.14 27.95 5.56
C VAL A 25 12.88 26.42 5.56
N GLY A 26 12.35 25.85 6.65
CA GLY A 26 11.81 24.46 6.73
C GLY A 26 12.43 23.51 7.78
N ALA A 27 11.81 22.32 7.97
CA ALA A 27 12.21 21.24 8.87
C ALA A 27 13.44 20.44 8.36
N ARG A 28 14.23 19.83 9.26
CA ARG A 28 15.54 19.20 8.95
C ARG A 28 15.81 17.98 9.82
N CYS A 29 16.68 17.07 9.35
CA CYS A 29 17.13 15.93 10.14
C CYS A 29 18.54 16.15 10.72
N ASP A 30 19.52 16.67 9.95
CA ASP A 30 20.89 16.90 10.46
C ASP A 30 21.28 18.40 10.58
N ALA A 31 21.83 18.80 11.72
CA ALA A 31 22.31 20.16 11.99
C ALA A 31 23.64 20.49 11.29
N ARG A 32 24.44 19.46 10.93
CA ARG A 32 25.82 19.58 10.43
C ARG A 32 25.91 19.73 8.91
N LEU A 33 24.84 19.42 8.19
CA LEU A 33 24.80 19.45 6.73
C LEU A 33 24.73 20.88 6.15
N PRO A 34 25.35 21.14 4.98
CA PRO A 34 25.38 22.46 4.36
C PRO A 34 23.99 22.95 3.92
N ARG A 35 23.76 24.25 4.07
CA ARG A 35 22.46 24.94 3.97
C ARG A 35 22.07 25.21 2.49
N GLY A 36 20.85 24.84 2.02
CA GLY A 36 20.26 25.27 0.73
C GLY A 36 18.79 25.79 0.70
N LEU A 37 18.37 26.47 -0.38
CA LEU A 37 17.14 27.32 -0.51
C LEU A 37 15.79 26.66 -0.12
N VAL A 38 15.71 25.33 -0.13
CA VAL A 38 14.48 24.55 0.09
C VAL A 38 14.81 23.32 0.95
N SER A 39 13.95 22.98 1.91
CA SER A 39 14.04 21.71 2.64
C SER A 39 13.38 20.57 1.84
N PRO A 40 14.14 19.57 1.34
CA PRO A 40 13.56 18.39 0.71
C PRO A 40 12.79 17.53 1.73
N VAL A 41 13.16 17.57 3.01
CA VAL A 41 12.46 16.88 4.10
C VAL A 41 11.06 17.46 4.29
N GLU A 42 10.94 18.79 4.39
CA GLU A 42 9.62 19.42 4.57
C GLU A 42 8.74 19.29 3.33
N ALA A 43 9.32 19.37 2.13
CA ALA A 43 8.60 19.06 0.91
C ALA A 43 8.00 17.65 1.00
N ARG A 44 8.81 16.62 1.26
CA ARG A 44 8.38 15.21 1.38
C ARG A 44 7.34 14.96 2.46
N LEU A 45 7.47 15.61 3.62
CA LEU A 45 6.48 15.54 4.70
C LEU A 45 5.14 16.10 4.26
N ARG A 46 5.12 17.26 3.56
CA ARG A 46 3.87 17.82 3.00
C ARG A 46 3.26 16.95 1.91
N MET A 47 4.09 16.20 1.18
CA MET A 47 3.59 15.24 0.20
C MET A 47 3.16 13.93 0.84
N GLY A 48 3.17 13.74 2.17
CA GLY A 48 2.80 12.46 2.82
C GLY A 48 3.59 11.26 2.27
N ILE A 49 4.87 11.49 2.00
CA ILE A 49 5.82 10.61 1.30
C ILE A 49 7.15 10.53 2.10
N PRO A 50 7.17 10.22 3.42
CA PRO A 50 8.44 9.94 4.09
C PRO A 50 8.90 8.53 3.68
N TYR A 51 9.55 8.39 2.52
CA TYR A 51 10.17 7.13 2.11
C TYR A 51 11.56 6.99 2.75
N GLY A 52 11.81 5.86 3.43
CA GLY A 52 13.15 5.42 3.82
C GLY A 52 13.85 6.29 4.88
N ASP A 53 15.17 6.15 4.95
CA ASP A 53 16.02 6.95 5.85
C ASP A 53 16.04 8.42 5.39
N LEU A 54 15.40 9.28 6.19
CA LEU A 54 15.34 10.72 5.93
C LEU A 54 16.74 11.35 5.97
N HIS A 55 17.64 10.87 6.83
CA HIS A 55 19.02 11.35 6.93
C HIS A 55 19.82 11.03 5.68
N GLY A 56 19.87 9.76 5.26
CA GLY A 56 20.59 9.34 4.06
C GLY A 56 20.08 10.03 2.80
N ALA A 57 18.78 10.31 2.73
CA ALA A 57 18.21 11.01 1.59
C ALA A 57 18.47 12.54 1.61
N GLU A 58 18.47 13.18 2.78
CA GLU A 58 18.91 14.57 2.95
C GLU A 58 20.39 14.73 2.54
N ALA A 59 21.25 13.81 2.97
CA ALA A 59 22.67 13.79 2.60
C ALA A 59 22.88 13.62 1.09
N ALA A 60 22.17 12.68 0.45
CA ALA A 60 22.28 12.43 -0.99
C ALA A 60 21.77 13.60 -1.85
N TYR A 61 20.77 14.34 -1.37
CA TYR A 61 20.30 15.57 -2.03
C TYR A 61 21.38 16.65 -2.00
N LEU A 62 21.97 16.88 -0.83
CA LEU A 62 22.98 17.92 -0.64
C LEU A 62 24.26 17.63 -1.43
N ALA A 63 24.64 16.36 -1.56
CA ALA A 63 25.78 15.94 -2.36
C ALA A 63 25.63 16.27 -3.87
N ARG A 64 24.40 16.44 -4.38
CA ARG A 64 24.10 16.71 -5.80
C ARG A 64 23.39 18.05 -6.03
N ARG A 65 23.50 18.96 -5.07
CA ARG A 65 22.75 20.22 -5.06
C ARG A 65 23.15 21.12 -6.24
N THR A 66 22.15 21.58 -6.97
CA THR A 66 22.24 22.57 -8.04
C THR A 66 21.01 23.49 -7.99
N LEU A 67 21.02 24.62 -8.71
CA LEU A 67 19.82 25.46 -8.89
C LEU A 67 18.66 24.65 -9.50
N GLY A 68 18.95 23.73 -10.42
CA GLY A 68 17.96 22.83 -11.00
C GLY A 68 17.38 21.84 -9.99
N SER A 69 18.17 21.34 -9.04
CA SER A 69 17.65 20.46 -7.97
C SER A 69 16.77 21.23 -6.99
N ASP A 70 17.16 22.46 -6.62
CA ASP A 70 16.39 23.34 -5.72
C ASP A 70 15.03 23.68 -6.39
N LEU A 71 15.03 24.12 -7.65
CA LEU A 71 13.79 24.37 -8.43
C LEU A 71 12.94 23.10 -8.58
N GLY A 72 13.58 21.95 -8.77
CA GLY A 72 12.91 20.67 -8.82
C GLY A 72 12.18 20.33 -7.51
N VAL A 73 12.79 20.59 -6.35
CA VAL A 73 12.13 20.40 -5.04
C VAL A 73 10.97 21.39 -4.86
N VAL A 74 11.13 22.65 -5.25
CA VAL A 74 10.03 23.63 -5.23
C VAL A 74 8.88 23.19 -6.13
N ALA A 75 9.15 22.81 -7.38
CA ALA A 75 8.13 22.36 -8.31
C ALA A 75 7.39 21.12 -7.79
N ARG A 76 8.11 20.15 -7.21
CA ARG A 76 7.52 18.98 -6.54
C ARG A 76 6.70 19.38 -5.32
N ALA A 77 7.18 20.29 -4.50
CA ALA A 77 6.47 20.80 -3.33
C ALA A 77 5.21 21.60 -3.72
N LEU A 78 5.24 22.37 -4.81
CA LEU A 78 4.10 23.11 -5.34
C LEU A 78 3.07 22.18 -5.97
N LEU A 79 3.50 21.21 -6.78
CA LEU A 79 2.63 20.16 -7.29
C LEU A 79 2.01 19.39 -6.12
N ALA A 80 2.81 18.98 -5.14
CA ALA A 80 2.29 18.32 -3.95
C ALA A 80 1.41 19.22 -3.10
N ALA A 81 1.64 20.53 -3.01
CA ALA A 81 0.76 21.47 -2.32
C ALA A 81 -0.58 21.65 -3.06
N ALA A 82 -0.55 21.69 -4.39
CA ALA A 82 -1.76 21.65 -5.22
C ALA A 82 -2.54 20.34 -5.03
N LEU A 83 -1.85 19.25 -4.68
CA LEU A 83 -2.42 17.94 -4.37
C LEU A 83 -2.64 17.71 -2.84
N ALA A 84 -2.10 18.55 -1.96
CA ALA A 84 -2.18 18.47 -0.50
C ALA A 84 -3.49 19.08 0.03
N PRO A 85 -4.13 18.47 1.03
CA PRO A 85 -5.48 18.80 1.44
C PRO A 85 -5.70 20.32 1.57
N SER A 86 -6.82 20.81 1.03
CA SER A 86 -7.38 22.08 1.47
C SER A 86 -7.50 21.99 2.99
N ALA A 87 -6.98 22.98 3.72
CA ALA A 87 -6.87 23.02 5.18
C ALA A 87 -8.20 22.86 5.96
N ARG A 88 -9.30 22.56 5.27
CA ARG A 88 -10.66 22.30 5.77
C ARG A 88 -11.09 20.83 5.70
N ALA A 89 -10.26 19.92 5.19
CA ALA A 89 -10.62 18.50 5.07
C ALA A 89 -10.57 17.79 6.43
N ALA A 90 -11.68 17.17 6.84
CA ALA A 90 -11.73 16.39 8.07
C ALA A 90 -10.96 15.07 7.93
N ALA A 91 -10.21 14.69 8.95
CA ALA A 91 -9.60 13.37 9.02
C ALA A 91 -10.65 12.34 9.46
N ALA A 92 -11.31 11.70 8.49
CA ALA A 92 -12.17 10.55 8.77
C ALA A 92 -11.29 9.32 9.04
N ARG A 93 -11.63 8.52 10.07
CA ARG A 93 -10.90 7.27 10.39
C ARG A 93 -11.08 6.21 9.31
N ARG A 94 -12.32 6.03 8.82
CA ARG A 94 -12.66 5.08 7.74
C ARG A 94 -13.48 5.74 6.63
N PRO A 95 -12.90 6.63 5.80
CA PRO A 95 -13.62 7.26 4.71
C PRO A 95 -14.08 6.23 3.67
N PHE A 96 -15.34 6.33 3.24
CA PHE A 96 -15.82 5.58 2.08
C PHE A 96 -15.33 6.26 0.79
N VAL A 97 -14.51 5.56 0.01
CA VAL A 97 -13.95 6.07 -1.25
C VAL A 97 -14.41 5.17 -2.39
N VAL A 98 -15.25 5.72 -3.27
CA VAL A 98 -15.86 5.12 -4.47
C VAL A 98 -16.74 3.90 -4.20
N SER A 99 -16.16 2.84 -3.65
CA SER A 99 -16.77 1.52 -3.50
C SER A 99 -16.41 0.78 -2.21
N ALA A 100 -15.48 1.29 -1.38
CA ALA A 100 -15.12 0.64 -0.11
C ALA A 100 -14.70 1.65 0.98
N PRO A 101 -14.89 1.32 2.28
CA PRO A 101 -14.33 2.09 3.39
C PRO A 101 -12.82 1.83 3.54
N LEU A 102 -12.01 2.88 3.55
CA LEU A 102 -10.55 2.76 3.63
C LEU A 102 -10.05 3.09 5.03
N ASP A 103 -9.08 2.32 5.53
CA ASP A 103 -8.47 2.59 6.83
C ASP A 103 -7.43 3.71 6.70
N ASN A 104 -7.80 4.90 7.18
CA ASN A 104 -6.99 6.11 7.09
C ASN A 104 -5.94 6.15 8.21
N LEU A 105 -4.94 5.30 8.06
CA LEU A 105 -3.86 5.07 9.02
C LEU A 105 -2.55 5.70 8.54
N SER A 106 -1.65 5.99 9.47
CA SER A 106 -0.23 6.16 9.17
C SER A 106 0.44 4.82 8.86
N ILE A 107 1.63 4.86 8.24
CA ILE A 107 2.41 3.64 7.97
C ILE A 107 2.67 2.85 9.27
N MET A 108 3.03 3.51 10.36
CA MET A 108 3.32 2.82 11.63
C MET A 108 2.05 2.24 12.27
N GLU A 109 0.92 2.96 12.24
CA GLU A 109 -0.37 2.41 12.69
C GLU A 109 -0.75 1.17 11.86
N ALA A 110 -0.52 1.18 10.55
CA ALA A 110 -0.78 0.01 9.70
C ALA A 110 0.15 -1.17 10.01
N VAL A 111 1.44 -0.91 10.31
CA VAL A 111 2.37 -1.94 10.79
C VAL A 111 1.86 -2.57 12.09
N GLN A 112 1.34 -1.78 13.04
CA GLN A 112 0.77 -2.30 14.27
C GLN A 112 -0.48 -3.17 14.01
N VAL A 113 -1.36 -2.75 13.10
CA VAL A 113 -2.54 -3.56 12.70
C VAL A 113 -2.12 -4.90 12.11
N VAL A 114 -1.09 -4.92 11.27
CA VAL A 114 -0.57 -6.14 10.65
C VAL A 114 0.11 -7.05 11.68
N LEU A 115 0.88 -6.49 12.61
CA LEU A 115 1.67 -7.28 13.55
C LEU A 115 0.91 -7.68 14.81
N ALA A 116 -0.21 -7.03 15.12
CA ALA A 116 -1.04 -7.42 16.25
C ALA A 116 -1.45 -8.90 16.14
N PRO A 117 -1.47 -9.68 17.23
CA PRO A 117 -1.94 -11.06 17.19
C PRO A 117 -3.34 -11.16 16.55
N PRO A 118 -3.54 -12.04 15.56
CA PRO A 118 -4.87 -12.31 15.02
C PRO A 118 -5.68 -13.21 15.97
N GLU A 119 -6.97 -13.37 15.69
CA GLU A 119 -7.84 -14.29 16.41
C GLU A 119 -7.41 -15.75 16.17
N ALA A 120 -7.71 -16.63 17.12
CA ALA A 120 -7.32 -18.05 17.05
C ALA A 120 -8.08 -18.82 15.96
N GLU A 121 -9.30 -18.41 15.65
CA GLU A 121 -10.24 -19.16 14.81
C GLU A 121 -10.23 -18.73 13.33
N ARG A 122 -9.67 -17.55 13.02
CA ARG A 122 -9.62 -17.02 11.66
C ARG A 122 -8.35 -16.23 11.37
N ALA A 123 -7.99 -16.17 10.11
CA ALA A 123 -6.95 -15.26 9.66
C ALA A 123 -7.42 -13.81 9.75
N ARG A 124 -6.49 -12.90 10.07
CA ARG A 124 -6.68 -11.47 9.80
C ARG A 124 -6.40 -11.19 8.33
N LEU A 125 -7.33 -10.53 7.63
CA LEU A 125 -7.22 -10.22 6.21
C LEU A 125 -7.00 -8.72 6.01
N VAL A 126 -5.84 -8.36 5.44
CA VAL A 126 -5.43 -6.97 5.19
C VAL A 126 -5.17 -6.78 3.69
N TYR A 127 -5.92 -5.89 3.05
CA TYR A 127 -5.82 -5.69 1.60
C TYR A 127 -5.32 -4.30 1.23
N PHE A 128 -4.35 -4.23 0.32
CA PHE A 128 -3.87 -2.98 -0.24
C PHE A 128 -4.74 -2.57 -1.43
N VAL A 129 -5.56 -1.54 -1.24
CA VAL A 129 -6.54 -1.10 -2.23
C VAL A 129 -6.10 0.16 -2.95
N HIS A 130 -6.24 0.12 -4.27
CA HIS A 130 -5.80 1.15 -5.20
C HIS A 130 -6.94 1.45 -6.18
N ALA A 131 -6.81 2.52 -6.99
CA ALA A 131 -7.87 2.98 -7.90
C ALA A 131 -8.48 1.86 -8.76
N HIS A 132 -7.64 0.96 -9.29
CA HIS A 132 -8.11 -0.18 -10.09
C HIS A 132 -8.91 -1.21 -9.27
N ALA A 133 -8.50 -1.52 -8.03
CA ALA A 133 -9.26 -2.41 -7.15
C ALA A 133 -10.65 -1.83 -6.86
N LEU A 134 -10.74 -0.53 -6.55
CA LEU A 134 -12.02 0.11 -6.25
C LEU A 134 -12.93 0.21 -7.48
N ASN A 135 -12.38 0.45 -8.68
CA ASN A 135 -13.15 0.33 -9.92
C ASN A 135 -13.71 -1.08 -10.11
N GLN A 136 -12.91 -2.12 -9.87
CA GLN A 136 -13.39 -3.50 -10.00
C GLN A 136 -14.49 -3.81 -9.00
N ALA A 137 -14.31 -3.42 -7.73
CA ALA A 137 -15.33 -3.61 -6.68
C ALA A 137 -16.63 -2.86 -7.00
N ARG A 138 -16.57 -1.71 -7.70
CA ARG A 138 -17.77 -0.99 -8.13
C ARG A 138 -18.68 -1.82 -9.05
N PHE A 139 -18.09 -2.69 -9.87
CA PHE A 139 -18.82 -3.45 -10.90
C PHE A 139 -18.81 -4.98 -10.64
N ASN A 140 -18.21 -5.43 -9.55
CA ASN A 140 -18.16 -6.84 -9.16
C ASN A 140 -18.61 -6.98 -7.71
N ARG A 141 -19.85 -7.45 -7.50
CA ARG A 141 -20.44 -7.62 -6.16
C ARG A 141 -19.65 -8.59 -5.29
N THR A 142 -19.28 -9.75 -5.83
CA THR A 142 -18.47 -10.75 -5.10
C THR A 142 -17.16 -10.15 -4.59
N TYR A 143 -16.49 -9.35 -5.41
CA TYR A 143 -15.26 -8.70 -4.98
C TYR A 143 -15.51 -7.59 -3.95
N ALA A 144 -16.55 -6.77 -4.12
CA ALA A 144 -16.94 -5.77 -3.12
C ALA A 144 -17.25 -6.40 -1.76
N ASP A 145 -17.95 -7.53 -1.77
CA ASP A 145 -18.30 -8.30 -0.57
C ASP A 145 -17.07 -8.88 0.14
N VAL A 146 -16.04 -9.28 -0.61
CA VAL A 146 -14.76 -9.70 -0.03
C VAL A 146 -13.99 -8.53 0.58
N LEU A 147 -13.96 -7.37 -0.09
CA LEU A 147 -13.33 -6.18 0.47
C LEU A 147 -14.05 -5.70 1.74
N ALA A 148 -15.39 -5.75 1.77
CA ALA A 148 -16.18 -5.32 2.92
C ALA A 148 -15.94 -6.17 4.18
N ARG A 149 -15.55 -7.44 4.01
CA ARG A 149 -15.25 -8.38 5.10
C ARG A 149 -13.77 -8.40 5.51
N ALA A 150 -12.92 -7.58 4.89
CA ALA A 150 -11.53 -7.46 5.29
C ALA A 150 -11.40 -6.74 6.64
N ASP A 151 -10.43 -7.15 7.46
CA ASP A 151 -10.15 -6.51 8.74
C ASP A 151 -9.53 -5.12 8.55
N ALA A 152 -8.75 -4.92 7.48
CA ALA A 152 -8.23 -3.61 7.11
C ALA A 152 -8.07 -3.46 5.59
N LEU A 153 -8.47 -2.29 5.07
CA LEU A 153 -8.27 -1.85 3.70
C LEU A 153 -7.29 -0.69 3.66
N LEU A 154 -6.03 -0.97 3.34
CA LEU A 154 -4.95 0.01 3.36
C LEU A 154 -4.86 0.75 2.01
N PRO A 155 -4.86 2.09 2.01
CA PRO A 155 -4.82 2.88 0.78
C PRO A 155 -3.44 2.79 0.11
N ASP A 156 -3.41 2.35 -1.15
CA ASP A 156 -2.21 2.28 -1.99
C ASP A 156 -2.34 3.18 -3.23
N GLY A 157 -1.43 4.15 -3.32
CA GLY A 157 -1.18 4.96 -4.48
C GLY A 157 -1.85 6.33 -4.47
N ILE A 158 -1.33 7.22 -5.32
CA ILE A 158 -1.76 8.62 -5.38
C ILE A 158 -3.22 8.77 -5.81
N GLY A 159 -3.75 7.85 -6.62
CA GLY A 159 -5.15 7.90 -7.08
C GLY A 159 -6.13 7.96 -5.92
N ILE A 160 -5.95 7.12 -4.90
CA ILE A 160 -6.79 7.09 -3.69
C ILE A 160 -6.77 8.44 -2.98
N ARG A 161 -5.58 9.04 -2.84
CA ARG A 161 -5.43 10.35 -2.21
C ARG A 161 -6.16 11.45 -2.97
N LEU A 162 -6.09 11.43 -4.31
CA LEU A 162 -6.81 12.40 -5.15
C LEU A 162 -8.32 12.26 -5.02
N ALA A 163 -8.83 11.02 -5.03
CA ALA A 163 -10.25 10.76 -4.82
C ALA A 163 -10.71 11.19 -3.41
N ALA A 164 -9.97 10.84 -2.36
CA ALA A 164 -10.26 11.28 -1.00
C ALA A 164 -10.30 12.81 -0.89
N ARG A 165 -9.37 13.51 -1.54
CA ARG A 165 -9.37 14.98 -1.63
C ARG A 165 -10.63 15.52 -2.32
N LEU A 166 -11.03 14.94 -3.45
CA LEU A 166 -12.28 15.29 -4.12
C LEU A 166 -13.49 15.08 -3.21
N LEU A 167 -13.44 14.13 -2.29
CA LEU A 167 -14.47 13.86 -1.30
C LEU A 167 -14.36 14.73 -0.03
N GLY A 168 -13.38 15.63 0.06
CA GLY A 168 -13.15 16.48 1.22
C GLY A 168 -12.50 15.77 2.42
N VAL A 169 -11.86 14.61 2.18
CA VAL A 169 -11.17 13.81 3.19
C VAL A 169 -9.66 13.99 3.07
N ALA A 170 -9.00 14.23 4.20
CA ALA A 170 -7.55 14.22 4.29
C ALA A 170 -7.05 12.81 4.63
N MET A 171 -6.33 12.19 3.69
CA MET A 171 -5.61 10.93 3.95
C MET A 171 -4.32 11.21 4.73
N ARG A 172 -4.03 10.38 5.74
CA ARG A 172 -2.85 10.51 6.60
C ARG A 172 -1.58 10.14 5.85
N ASP A 173 -1.49 8.90 5.37
CA ASP A 173 -0.34 8.39 4.62
C ASP A 173 -0.76 7.64 3.35
N ASN A 174 0.21 7.41 2.46
CA ASN A 174 0.11 6.42 1.40
C ASN A 174 0.68 5.09 1.92
N VAL A 175 -0.18 4.23 2.46
CA VAL A 175 0.20 2.96 3.08
C VAL A 175 0.39 1.90 2.00
N ASN A 176 1.38 2.09 1.14
CA ASN A 176 1.64 1.14 0.06
C ASN A 176 2.40 -0.09 0.56
N GLY A 177 2.08 -1.26 0.00
CA GLY A 177 2.69 -2.52 0.43
C GLY A 177 4.21 -2.57 0.19
N THR A 178 4.68 -1.90 -0.87
CA THR A 178 6.11 -1.92 -1.26
C THR A 178 7.01 -1.28 -0.22
N ASP A 179 6.55 -0.23 0.47
CA ASP A 179 7.30 0.46 1.53
C ASP A 179 7.07 -0.15 2.91
N LEU A 180 5.90 -0.75 3.11
CA LEU A 180 5.58 -1.44 4.36
C LEU A 180 6.35 -2.77 4.49
N PHE A 181 6.65 -3.43 3.38
CA PHE A 181 7.27 -4.77 3.37
C PHE A 181 8.66 -4.86 4.05
N PRO A 182 9.65 -3.97 3.81
CA PRO A 182 10.92 -4.02 4.54
C PRO A 182 10.76 -3.80 6.05
N ILE A 183 9.80 -2.98 6.47
CA ILE A 183 9.50 -2.74 7.89
C ILE A 183 8.94 -4.04 8.50
N LEU A 184 7.97 -4.67 7.82
CA LEU A 184 7.43 -5.96 8.27
C LEU A 184 8.49 -7.06 8.33
N CYS A 185 9.44 -7.11 7.40
CA CYS A 185 10.50 -8.11 7.43
C CYS A 185 11.40 -7.95 8.67
N ARG A 186 11.80 -6.71 9.01
CA ARG A 186 12.61 -6.45 10.22
C ARG A 186 11.85 -6.82 11.48
N GLU A 187 10.61 -6.35 11.61
CA GLU A 187 9.76 -6.67 12.75
C GLU A 187 9.47 -8.17 12.87
N ALA A 188 9.28 -8.87 11.75
CA ALA A 188 9.08 -10.30 11.74
C ALA A 188 10.34 -11.05 12.21
N ALA A 189 11.52 -10.61 11.80
CA ALA A 189 12.78 -11.18 12.25
C ALA A 189 12.99 -10.98 13.76
N GLU A 190 12.76 -9.76 14.26
CA GLU A 190 12.88 -9.42 15.68
C GLU A 190 11.91 -10.24 16.56
N ARG A 191 10.70 -10.49 16.06
CA ARG A 191 9.65 -11.24 16.78
C ARG A 191 9.70 -12.75 16.54
N GLY A 192 10.64 -13.24 15.73
CA GLY A 192 10.70 -14.65 15.32
C GLY A 192 9.49 -15.13 14.51
N LEU A 193 8.73 -14.20 13.93
CA LEU A 193 7.47 -14.46 13.22
C LEU A 193 7.76 -14.99 11.80
N PRO A 194 7.29 -16.19 11.44
CA PRO A 194 7.46 -16.74 10.10
C PRO A 194 6.77 -15.89 9.03
N LEU A 195 7.47 -15.67 7.92
CA LEU A 195 6.98 -14.99 6.73
C LEU A 195 6.70 -16.02 5.63
N VAL A 196 5.50 -16.02 5.05
CA VAL A 196 5.10 -16.89 3.95
C VAL A 196 4.87 -16.04 2.71
N LEU A 197 5.46 -16.42 1.58
CA LEU A 197 5.32 -15.71 0.30
C LEU A 197 4.57 -16.59 -0.71
N ILE A 198 3.45 -16.12 -1.24
CA ILE A 198 2.60 -16.85 -2.19
C ILE A 198 2.32 -15.94 -3.38
N GLY A 199 2.92 -16.19 -4.53
CA GLY A 199 2.65 -15.34 -5.70
C GLY A 199 3.81 -15.15 -6.66
N GLY A 200 3.56 -14.34 -7.68
CA GLY A 200 4.47 -14.15 -8.79
C GLY A 200 4.58 -15.37 -9.71
N ALA A 201 5.39 -15.22 -10.75
CA ALA A 201 5.79 -16.34 -11.60
C ALA A 201 6.70 -17.32 -10.83
N SER A 202 6.89 -18.52 -11.38
CA SER A 202 7.82 -19.50 -10.81
C SER A 202 9.21 -18.88 -10.56
N GLY A 203 9.75 -19.07 -9.35
CA GLY A 203 11.05 -18.52 -8.93
C GLY A 203 11.00 -17.10 -8.37
N VAL A 204 9.91 -16.34 -8.54
CA VAL A 204 9.81 -14.94 -8.09
C VAL A 204 9.70 -14.84 -6.57
N ALA A 205 8.81 -15.63 -5.95
CA ALA A 205 8.66 -15.65 -4.49
C ALA A 205 9.94 -16.15 -3.81
N GLU A 206 10.60 -17.16 -4.37
CA GLU A 206 11.84 -17.73 -3.87
C GLU A 206 13.01 -16.75 -3.99
N ALA A 207 13.11 -16.02 -5.10
CA ALA A 207 14.11 -14.96 -5.27
C ALA A 207 13.89 -13.81 -4.28
N CYS A 208 12.63 -13.40 -4.07
CA CYS A 208 12.26 -12.43 -3.05
C CYS A 208 12.68 -12.91 -1.65
N ALA A 209 12.38 -14.16 -1.29
CA ALA A 209 12.77 -14.75 -0.01
C ALA A 209 14.30 -14.75 0.19
N ARG A 210 15.07 -15.19 -0.83
CA ARG A 210 16.54 -15.19 -0.77
C ARG A 210 17.10 -13.80 -0.53
N ARG A 211 16.61 -12.80 -1.28
CA ARG A 211 17.05 -11.41 -1.12
C ARG A 211 16.74 -10.88 0.28
N MET A 212 15.51 -11.06 0.75
CA MET A 212 15.11 -10.51 2.05
C MET A 212 15.83 -11.16 3.22
N ARG A 213 16.17 -12.46 3.13
CA ARG A 213 17.01 -13.11 4.16
C ARG A 213 18.44 -12.59 4.17
N ALA A 214 18.98 -12.18 3.02
CA ALA A 214 20.29 -11.56 2.94
C ALA A 214 20.28 -10.12 3.50
N GLU A 215 19.20 -9.37 3.28
CA GLU A 215 19.04 -8.00 3.78
C GLU A 215 18.64 -7.92 5.27
N VAL A 216 17.93 -8.94 5.79
CA VAL A 216 17.40 -8.98 7.17
C VAL A 216 17.82 -10.29 7.85
N PRO A 217 18.96 -10.29 8.58
CA PRO A 217 19.38 -11.43 9.38
C PRO A 217 18.29 -11.86 10.37
N GLY A 218 18.09 -13.17 10.53
CA GLY A 218 17.06 -13.74 11.41
C GLY A 218 15.67 -13.88 10.79
N LEU A 219 15.43 -13.34 9.58
CA LEU A 219 14.15 -13.50 8.89
C LEU A 219 13.87 -14.97 8.52
N ARG A 220 12.77 -15.52 9.05
CA ARG A 220 12.31 -16.88 8.76
C ARG A 220 11.29 -16.86 7.63
N VAL A 221 11.59 -17.54 6.52
CA VAL A 221 10.66 -17.66 5.38
C VAL A 221 10.38 -19.13 5.07
N PRO A 222 9.57 -19.88 5.86
CA PRO A 222 9.43 -21.33 5.68
C PRO A 222 8.78 -21.73 4.36
N LEU A 223 7.98 -20.84 3.76
CA LEU A 223 7.22 -21.11 2.54
C LEU A 223 7.40 -19.94 1.56
N ALA A 224 7.83 -20.25 0.34
CA ALA A 224 7.85 -19.35 -0.80
C ALA A 224 7.39 -20.14 -2.03
N VAL A 225 6.20 -19.85 -2.55
CA VAL A 225 5.54 -20.63 -3.60
C VAL A 225 4.97 -19.72 -4.69
N PRO A 226 4.87 -20.18 -5.94
CA PRO A 226 4.20 -19.43 -7.01
C PRO A 226 2.69 -19.30 -6.71
N GLY A 227 2.04 -18.31 -7.30
CA GLY A 227 0.58 -18.08 -7.11
C GLY A 227 -0.31 -18.67 -8.20
N PHE A 228 0.29 -19.30 -9.21
CA PHE A 228 -0.43 -19.90 -10.33
C PHE A 228 -0.43 -21.42 -10.18
N PHE A 229 -1.25 -21.90 -9.25
CA PHE A 229 -1.46 -23.32 -8.96
C PHE A 229 -2.00 -24.05 -10.19
N LYS A 230 -1.50 -25.27 -10.43
CA LYS A 230 -1.94 -26.11 -11.56
C LYS A 230 -2.94 -27.14 -11.09
N ASP A 231 -2.75 -27.68 -9.90
CA ASP A 231 -3.63 -28.69 -9.31
C ASP A 231 -4.61 -28.04 -8.33
N ALA A 232 -5.86 -28.51 -8.35
CA ALA A 232 -6.93 -27.95 -7.54
C ALA A 232 -6.74 -28.16 -6.02
N ASP A 233 -5.95 -29.17 -5.63
CA ASP A 233 -5.70 -29.50 -4.22
C ASP A 233 -4.51 -28.72 -3.62
N GLU A 234 -3.66 -28.11 -4.45
CA GLU A 234 -2.50 -27.34 -3.99
C GLU A 234 -2.86 -26.22 -3.00
N PRO A 235 -3.92 -25.40 -3.22
CA PRO A 235 -4.32 -24.35 -2.29
C PRO A 235 -4.71 -24.89 -0.90
N ALA A 236 -5.44 -26.01 -0.83
CA ALA A 236 -5.88 -26.59 0.43
C ALA A 236 -4.69 -27.17 1.22
N ALA A 237 -3.78 -27.89 0.55
CA ALA A 237 -2.56 -28.38 1.15
C ALA A 237 -1.66 -27.23 1.66
N LEU A 238 -1.56 -26.14 0.90
CA LEU A 238 -0.83 -24.95 1.31
C LEU A 238 -1.46 -24.28 2.54
N ALA A 239 -2.78 -24.15 2.60
CA ALA A 239 -3.49 -23.63 3.75
C ALA A 239 -3.21 -24.47 5.02
N GLY A 240 -3.22 -25.80 4.91
CA GLY A 240 -2.86 -26.70 6.02
C GLY A 240 -1.43 -26.47 6.53
N ARG A 241 -0.46 -26.30 5.62
CA ARG A 241 0.93 -25.98 5.98
C ARG A 241 1.07 -24.61 6.66
N ILE A 242 0.29 -23.62 6.23
CA ILE A 242 0.28 -22.29 6.85
C ILE A 242 -0.32 -22.35 8.24
N HIS A 243 -1.46 -23.04 8.40
CA HIS A 243 -2.10 -23.24 9.69
C HIS A 243 -1.18 -23.96 10.70
N ALA A 244 -0.42 -24.96 10.25
CA ALA A 244 0.55 -25.67 11.08
C ALA A 244 1.71 -24.79 11.61
N LEU A 245 1.95 -23.61 11.04
CA LEU A 245 2.92 -22.64 11.57
C LEU A 245 2.41 -21.94 12.84
N GLY A 246 1.11 -22.05 13.15
CA GLY A 246 0.44 -21.28 14.19
C GLY A 246 0.36 -19.81 13.80
N ARG A 247 1.31 -18.99 14.25
CA ARG A 247 1.34 -17.56 13.93
C ARG A 247 2.27 -17.29 12.76
N ALA A 248 1.77 -16.64 11.70
CA ALA A 248 2.58 -16.29 10.53
C ALA A 248 2.08 -15.02 9.81
N LEU A 249 2.98 -14.30 9.15
CA LEU A 249 2.64 -13.27 8.16
C LEU A 249 2.64 -13.91 6.77
N VAL A 250 1.49 -13.87 6.09
CA VAL A 250 1.30 -14.47 4.77
C VAL A 250 1.10 -13.38 3.74
N LEU A 251 2.01 -13.25 2.78
CA LEU A 251 1.92 -12.27 1.70
C LEU A 251 1.49 -12.96 0.41
N VAL A 252 0.41 -12.44 -0.19
CA VAL A 252 -0.20 -12.97 -1.40
C VAL A 252 -0.05 -11.97 -2.55
N GLY A 253 0.74 -12.32 -3.56
CA GLY A 253 1.08 -11.47 -4.70
C GLY A 253 0.63 -12.07 -6.04
N MET A 254 -0.68 -12.10 -6.29
CA MET A 254 -1.26 -12.67 -7.53
C MET A 254 -1.98 -11.65 -8.42
N GLY A 255 -2.02 -10.39 -7.98
CA GLY A 255 -2.76 -9.33 -8.64
C GLY A 255 -4.23 -9.29 -8.23
N SER A 256 -4.78 -8.08 -8.22
CA SER A 256 -6.18 -7.83 -7.84
C SER A 256 -7.09 -7.98 -9.06
N PRO A 257 -8.23 -8.70 -8.95
CA PRO A 257 -8.93 -9.11 -7.73
C PRO A 257 -8.62 -10.54 -7.28
N ARG A 258 -7.84 -11.30 -8.07
CA ARG A 258 -7.57 -12.73 -7.85
C ARG A 258 -6.99 -13.00 -6.46
N GLN A 259 -6.04 -12.19 -6.02
CA GLN A 259 -5.37 -12.38 -4.74
C GLN A 259 -6.31 -12.21 -3.53
N GLU A 260 -7.23 -11.25 -3.57
CA GLU A 260 -8.19 -11.04 -2.49
C GLU A 260 -9.23 -12.15 -2.47
N LEU A 261 -9.77 -12.53 -3.63
CA LEU A 261 -10.74 -13.62 -3.76
C LEU A 261 -10.14 -14.95 -3.30
N TRP A 262 -8.93 -15.28 -3.76
CA TRP A 262 -8.24 -16.51 -3.39
C TRP A 262 -7.84 -16.54 -1.91
N ALA A 263 -7.35 -15.43 -1.36
CA ALA A 263 -7.05 -15.33 0.07
C ALA A 263 -8.31 -15.52 0.92
N TRP A 264 -9.42 -14.90 0.51
CA TRP A 264 -10.71 -15.10 1.16
C TRP A 264 -11.17 -16.56 1.07
N GLU A 265 -11.00 -17.20 -0.08
CA GLU A 265 -11.45 -18.57 -0.30
C GLU A 265 -10.66 -19.59 0.53
N HIS A 266 -9.33 -19.51 0.51
CA HIS A 266 -8.46 -20.57 1.04
C HIS A 266 -7.77 -20.24 2.37
N LEU A 267 -7.57 -18.95 2.69
CA LEU A 267 -6.78 -18.55 3.86
C LEU A 267 -7.60 -17.98 5.01
N ARG A 268 -8.88 -17.61 4.81
CA ARG A 268 -9.72 -17.02 5.88
C ARG A 268 -9.80 -17.90 7.14
N GLY A 269 -9.77 -19.23 6.97
CA GLY A 269 -9.82 -20.20 8.07
C GLY A 269 -8.45 -20.53 8.69
N CYS A 270 -7.36 -19.94 8.20
CA CYS A 270 -6.02 -20.14 8.76
C CYS A 270 -5.86 -19.30 10.04
N GLY A 271 -6.48 -19.74 11.13
CA GLY A 271 -6.33 -19.15 12.46
C GLY A 271 -4.87 -18.90 12.83
N GLY A 272 -4.59 -17.76 13.49
CA GLY A 272 -3.21 -17.37 13.82
C GLY A 272 -2.44 -16.66 12.70
N ALA A 273 -2.89 -16.72 11.44
CA ALA A 273 -2.24 -16.03 10.33
C ALA A 273 -2.74 -14.58 10.15
N THR A 274 -1.85 -13.69 9.69
CA THR A 274 -2.22 -12.40 9.10
C THR A 274 -1.87 -12.43 7.63
N VAL A 275 -2.88 -12.27 6.77
CA VAL A 275 -2.77 -12.36 5.32
C VAL A 275 -2.80 -10.97 4.70
N LEU A 276 -1.81 -10.65 3.88
CA LEU A 276 -1.66 -9.39 3.18
C LEU A 276 -1.69 -9.60 1.67
N THR A 277 -2.54 -8.87 0.94
CA THR A 277 -2.57 -8.94 -0.52
C THR A 277 -1.73 -7.83 -1.17
N VAL A 278 -0.55 -8.18 -1.70
CA VAL A 278 0.50 -7.21 -2.04
C VAL A 278 0.69 -6.95 -3.53
N GLY A 279 -0.08 -7.62 -4.41
CA GLY A 279 0.03 -7.41 -5.85
C GLY A 279 1.40 -7.78 -6.41
N GLY A 280 1.96 -6.95 -7.28
CA GLY A 280 3.26 -7.18 -7.92
C GLY A 280 4.47 -6.87 -7.03
N LEU A 281 4.33 -6.90 -5.70
CA LEU A 281 5.41 -6.57 -4.77
C LEU A 281 6.65 -7.45 -4.95
N PHE A 282 6.45 -8.76 -5.15
CA PHE A 282 7.54 -9.71 -5.31
C PHE A 282 8.36 -9.46 -6.59
N ASP A 283 7.77 -8.89 -7.63
CA ASP A 283 8.52 -8.55 -8.86
C ASP A 283 9.60 -7.49 -8.60
N PHE A 284 9.37 -6.57 -7.65
CA PHE A 284 10.37 -5.57 -7.27
C PHE A 284 11.48 -6.18 -6.41
N TYR A 285 11.11 -6.96 -5.39
CA TYR A 285 12.07 -7.51 -4.45
C TYR A 285 12.79 -8.77 -4.98
N SER A 286 12.27 -9.45 -5.99
CA SER A 286 13.02 -10.47 -6.74
C SER A 286 14.04 -9.87 -7.72
N GLY A 287 13.98 -8.57 -7.99
CA GLY A 287 14.81 -7.89 -8.99
C GLY A 287 14.32 -8.06 -10.44
N ARG A 288 13.18 -8.73 -10.66
CA ARG A 288 12.58 -8.93 -11.99
C ARG A 288 12.16 -7.61 -12.63
N VAL A 289 11.59 -6.70 -11.84
CA VAL A 289 11.16 -5.37 -12.29
C VAL A 289 11.88 -4.31 -11.49
N ARG A 290 12.38 -3.28 -12.18
CA ARG A 290 13.02 -2.15 -11.50
C ARG A 290 11.96 -1.25 -10.89
N ARG A 291 12.10 -0.98 -9.58
CA ARG A 291 11.26 0.00 -8.90
C ARG A 291 11.55 1.39 -9.46
N ALA A 292 10.53 2.25 -9.49
CA ALA A 292 10.68 3.62 -9.94
C ALA A 292 11.76 4.37 -9.14
N PRO A 293 12.64 5.14 -9.81
CA PRO A 293 13.61 6.00 -9.12
C PRO A 293 12.91 6.92 -8.11
N VAL A 294 13.64 7.35 -7.07
CA VAL A 294 13.12 8.22 -5.99
C VAL A 294 12.32 9.41 -6.55
N PHE A 295 12.82 10.08 -7.59
CA PHE A 295 12.16 11.22 -8.24
C PHE A 295 10.71 10.91 -8.67
N TRP A 296 10.48 9.81 -9.37
CA TRP A 296 9.15 9.41 -9.85
C TRP A 296 8.21 9.04 -8.69
N ARG A 297 8.76 8.48 -7.61
CA ARG A 297 7.99 8.14 -6.41
C ARG A 297 7.61 9.39 -5.62
N GLU A 298 8.51 10.37 -5.54
CA GLU A 298 8.30 11.65 -4.86
C GLU A 298 7.25 12.50 -5.55
N THR A 299 7.18 12.49 -6.89
CA THR A 299 6.15 13.21 -7.65
C THR A 299 4.81 12.49 -7.66
N GLY A 300 4.72 11.29 -7.07
CA GLY A 300 3.55 10.41 -7.20
C GLY A 300 3.36 9.87 -8.63
N MET A 301 4.35 10.01 -9.51
CA MET A 301 4.33 9.55 -10.89
C MET A 301 4.87 8.12 -11.05
N GLU A 302 5.00 7.34 -9.98
CA GLU A 302 5.41 5.93 -10.05
C GLU A 302 4.53 5.14 -11.03
N TRP A 303 3.24 5.46 -11.12
CA TRP A 303 2.32 4.84 -12.09
C TRP A 303 2.75 5.08 -13.54
N ALA A 304 3.25 6.27 -13.88
CA ALA A 304 3.72 6.61 -15.22
C ALA A 304 5.03 5.88 -15.54
N TYR A 305 5.95 5.79 -14.58
CA TYR A 305 7.16 4.97 -14.73
C TYR A 305 6.82 3.49 -14.96
N ARG A 306 5.83 2.95 -14.22
CA ARG A 306 5.35 1.58 -14.45
C ARG A 306 4.70 1.42 -15.82
N LEU A 307 3.92 2.41 -16.28
CA LEU A 307 3.33 2.38 -17.62
C LEU A 307 4.40 2.30 -18.71
N LEU A 308 5.50 3.04 -18.56
CA LEU A 308 6.62 2.99 -19.49
C LEU A 308 7.31 1.61 -19.51
N GLN A 309 7.39 0.93 -18.37
CA GLN A 309 7.97 -0.42 -18.28
C GLN A 309 7.05 -1.49 -18.88
N GLU A 310 5.74 -1.39 -18.66
CA GLU A 310 4.77 -2.41 -19.07
C GLU A 310 3.56 -1.79 -19.81
N PRO A 311 3.75 -1.14 -20.97
CA PRO A 311 2.73 -0.32 -21.61
C PRO A 311 1.51 -1.13 -22.02
N ARG A 312 1.71 -2.30 -22.65
CA ARG A 312 0.61 -3.17 -23.09
C ARG A 312 -0.27 -3.65 -21.93
N ARG A 313 0.35 -3.97 -20.79
CA ARG A 313 -0.33 -4.50 -19.61
C ARG A 313 -1.06 -3.41 -18.82
N LEU A 314 -0.46 -2.22 -18.70
CA LEU A 314 -0.94 -1.17 -17.79
C LEU A 314 -1.69 -0.02 -18.49
N ALA A 315 -1.65 0.09 -19.82
CA ALA A 315 -2.31 1.17 -20.56
C ALA A 315 -3.80 1.27 -20.24
N ARG A 316 -4.58 0.18 -20.38
CA ARG A 316 -6.02 0.20 -20.08
C ARG A 316 -6.27 0.57 -18.60
N ARG A 317 -5.48 0.01 -17.69
CA ARG A 317 -5.60 0.25 -16.26
C ARG A 317 -5.40 1.73 -15.90
N TYR A 318 -4.45 2.41 -16.52
CA TYR A 318 -4.14 3.81 -16.18
C TYR A 318 -4.86 4.82 -17.07
N LEU A 319 -4.89 4.63 -18.38
CA LEU A 319 -5.46 5.60 -19.32
C LEU A 319 -6.99 5.59 -19.33
N VAL A 320 -7.61 4.45 -19.02
CA VAL A 320 -9.08 4.34 -18.92
C VAL A 320 -9.50 4.23 -17.45
N GLY A 321 -8.81 3.39 -16.69
CA GLY A 321 -9.19 3.13 -15.29
C GLY A 321 -9.02 4.35 -14.36
N ASN A 322 -7.93 5.12 -14.46
CA ASN A 322 -7.74 6.26 -13.57
C ASN A 322 -8.77 7.39 -13.83
N PRO A 323 -9.07 7.78 -15.08
CA PRO A 323 -10.16 8.74 -15.35
C PRO A 323 -11.51 8.25 -14.85
N LEU A 324 -11.86 6.98 -15.09
CA LEU A 324 -13.10 6.38 -14.56
C LEU A 324 -13.15 6.47 -13.03
N PHE A 325 -12.06 6.16 -12.35
CA PHE A 325 -11.98 6.21 -10.89
C PHE A 325 -12.24 7.63 -10.35
N LEU A 326 -11.64 8.64 -10.97
CA LEU A 326 -11.87 10.04 -10.59
C LEU A 326 -13.29 10.50 -10.92
N ALA A 327 -13.87 10.04 -12.03
CA ALA A 327 -15.27 10.31 -12.37
C ALA A 327 -16.23 9.70 -11.34
N LEU A 328 -15.97 8.47 -10.88
CA LEU A 328 -16.75 7.82 -9.82
C LEU A 328 -16.60 8.54 -8.47
N ALA A 329 -15.42 9.07 -8.17
CA ALA A 329 -15.21 9.89 -6.96
C ALA A 329 -15.97 11.21 -7.04
N LEU A 330 -16.00 11.85 -8.21
CA LEU A 330 -16.79 13.05 -8.45
C LEU A 330 -18.30 12.77 -8.36
N GLU A 331 -18.76 11.67 -8.95
CA GLU A 331 -20.15 11.19 -8.84
C GLU A 331 -20.54 11.02 -7.36
N GLN A 332 -19.68 10.40 -6.55
CA GLN A 332 -19.92 10.26 -5.11
C GLN A 332 -19.97 11.63 -4.41
N ARG A 333 -19.09 12.57 -4.75
CA ARG A 333 -19.14 13.93 -4.19
C ARG A 333 -20.50 14.60 -4.47
N ILE A 334 -21.03 14.45 -5.68
CA ILE A 334 -22.29 15.08 -6.11
C ILE A 334 -23.50 14.39 -5.47
N ARG A 335 -23.51 13.06 -5.41
CA ARG A 335 -24.64 12.28 -4.88
C ARG A 335 -24.68 12.17 -3.36
N GLY A 336 -23.65 12.65 -2.66
CA GLY A 336 -23.53 12.54 -1.21
C GLY A 336 -22.93 11.21 -0.74
N PRO A 337 -22.70 11.05 0.57
CA PRO A 337 -22.03 9.88 1.13
C PRO A 337 -22.81 8.60 0.78
N ARG A 338 -22.13 7.65 0.12
CA ARG A 338 -22.64 6.29 -0.04
C ARG A 338 -22.54 5.61 1.32
N VAL A 339 -23.68 5.23 1.89
CA VAL A 339 -23.72 4.38 3.09
C VAL A 339 -23.10 3.03 2.70
N PRO A 340 -22.15 2.49 3.49
CA PRO A 340 -21.68 1.12 3.26
C PRO A 340 -22.90 0.19 3.28
N PRO A 341 -22.95 -0.89 2.47
CA PRO A 341 -24.02 -1.86 2.58
C PRO A 341 -24.12 -2.28 4.05
N ALA A 342 -25.31 -2.12 4.65
CA ALA A 342 -25.55 -2.45 6.04
C ALA A 342 -25.05 -3.87 6.30
N GLU A 343 -24.41 -4.08 7.46
CA GLU A 343 -24.08 -5.41 7.96
C GLU A 343 -25.39 -6.21 8.09
N GLY A 344 -25.75 -6.90 7.01
CA GLY A 344 -26.81 -7.87 7.02
C GLY A 344 -26.36 -9.01 7.91
N ARG A 345 -26.91 -9.08 9.13
CA ARG A 345 -27.09 -10.32 9.85
C ARG A 345 -27.81 -11.27 8.90
N CYS A 346 -27.07 -12.08 8.16
CA CYS A 346 -27.65 -13.23 7.49
C CYS A 346 -27.65 -14.32 8.55
N GLY A 347 -28.81 -14.45 9.20
CA GLY A 347 -29.11 -15.60 10.04
C GLY A 347 -29.00 -16.89 9.24
N GLU A 348 -28.76 -17.95 9.98
CA GLU A 348 -28.85 -19.35 9.55
C GLU A 348 -30.09 -19.58 8.66
N ALA A 349 -29.84 -20.02 7.43
CA ALA A 349 -30.68 -20.84 6.55
C ALA A 349 -30.01 -20.79 5.16
N THR A 350 -29.59 -21.87 4.50
CA THR A 350 -30.16 -23.21 4.45
C THR A 350 -29.08 -24.13 3.86
N GLU A 351 -28.95 -25.33 4.42
CA GLU A 351 -28.17 -26.42 3.88
C GLU A 351 -28.60 -26.81 2.45
N SER A 352 -27.63 -27.31 1.70
CA SER A 352 -27.79 -28.30 0.62
C SER A 352 -28.63 -27.91 -0.60
N ARG A 353 -27.94 -27.70 -1.73
CA ARG A 353 -28.19 -28.41 -3.01
C ARG A 353 -27.33 -27.86 -4.15
N GLY A 354 -26.56 -28.76 -4.76
CA GLY A 354 -26.35 -28.77 -6.20
C GLY A 354 -25.21 -27.92 -6.77
N ILE A 355 -23.96 -28.38 -6.63
CA ILE A 355 -22.97 -28.22 -7.71
C ILE A 355 -22.62 -29.62 -8.18
N ARG A 356 -23.46 -30.15 -9.08
CA ARG A 356 -23.07 -31.09 -10.11
C ARG A 356 -23.48 -30.46 -11.44
N ASP A 357 -22.66 -30.74 -12.45
CA ASP A 357 -22.91 -30.51 -13.87
C ASP A 357 -22.54 -29.12 -14.42
N ALA A 358 -21.23 -28.97 -14.67
CA ALA A 358 -20.74 -28.27 -15.86
C ALA A 358 -19.54 -29.03 -16.44
N ALA A 359 -19.79 -30.30 -16.80
CA ALA A 359 -18.94 -31.09 -17.68
C ALA A 359 -19.82 -31.69 -18.77
N GLY A 360 -19.65 -31.21 -20.00
CA GLY A 360 -20.07 -31.94 -21.21
C GLY A 360 -21.10 -31.25 -22.11
N ARG A 361 -20.72 -31.20 -23.39
CA ARG A 361 -21.50 -30.99 -24.63
C ARG A 361 -21.65 -29.53 -25.10
N SER A 362 -20.86 -29.05 -26.07
CA SER A 362 -20.76 -29.37 -27.51
C SER A 362 -21.68 -28.48 -28.36
N GLU A 363 -21.10 -27.50 -29.03
CA GLU A 363 -21.00 -27.39 -30.51
C GLU A 363 -19.93 -26.35 -30.88
#